data_AF-A0A9D6S2D2-F1
#
_entry.id   AF-A0A9D6S2D2-F1
#
_cell.length_a   1.000
_cell.length_b   1.000
_cell.length_c   1.000
_cell.angle_alpha   90.00
_cell.angle_beta   90.00
_cell.angle_gamma   90.00
#
_symmetry.space_group_name_H-M   'P 1'
#
loop_
_entity.id
_entity.type
_entity.pdbx_description
1 polymer ?
#
loop_
_entity_poly.entity_id
_entity_poly.type
_entity_poly.pdbx_seq_one_letter_code
_entity_poly.pdbx_strand_id
1 'polypeptide(L)'
;MESCPLWAKVTPPALPPHFVRRQRLLDLLHQARSQLLAVVAPAGYGKTCLARDFLDTVSHHRAWLTLDESDCDPAVLARSLLGAVLGPGAQAGDVSPHELVDQLLAQLPQGLTLVLDSFERLAGADRALGLLRRLLAHLPASCQVLVAGRSLDSLEAAALRTGQLSGIGASDLRCTAGEVLSLAAATGESLDPAGAQAL
;
A
#
# COMPACT_ATOMS: atom_id res chain seq x y z
N MET A 1 -14.08 -20.61 1.17
CA MET A 1 -13.12 -19.71 1.84
C MET A 1 -13.93 -18.58 2.43
N GLU A 2 -13.99 -18.46 3.75
CA GLU A 2 -14.61 -17.30 4.38
C GLU A 2 -13.77 -16.05 4.09
N SER A 3 -14.42 -14.99 3.62
CA SER A 3 -13.75 -13.70 3.37
C SER A 3 -13.23 -13.13 4.69
N CYS A 4 -12.04 -12.55 4.68
CA CYS A 4 -11.51 -11.86 5.86
C CYS A 4 -12.48 -10.73 6.27
N PRO A 5 -12.81 -10.58 7.57
CA PRO A 5 -13.73 -9.53 7.98
C PRO A 5 -13.14 -8.14 7.69
N LEU A 6 -14.00 -7.20 7.29
CA LEU A 6 -13.58 -5.86 6.86
C LEU A 6 -12.68 -5.14 7.88
N TRP A 7 -12.99 -5.24 9.18
CA TRP A 7 -12.19 -4.59 10.22
C TRP A 7 -10.72 -5.05 10.21
N ALA A 8 -10.45 -6.31 9.88
CA ALA A 8 -9.09 -6.84 9.83
C ALA A 8 -8.36 -6.37 8.56
N LYS A 9 -9.08 -6.21 7.45
CA LYS A 9 -8.52 -5.70 6.19
C LYS A 9 -8.16 -4.22 6.28
N VAL A 10 -8.93 -3.42 7.03
CA VAL A 10 -8.72 -1.97 7.15
C VAL A 10 -7.81 -1.56 8.31
N THR A 11 -7.41 -2.52 9.14
CA THR A 11 -6.47 -2.27 10.24
C THR A 11 -5.03 -2.47 9.73
N PRO A 12 -4.16 -1.45 9.80
CA PRO A 12 -2.76 -1.63 9.46
C PRO A 12 -2.12 -2.71 10.35
N PRO A 13 -1.33 -3.65 9.79
CA PRO A 13 -0.69 -4.70 10.58
C PRO A 13 0.31 -4.08 11.57
N ALA A 14 0.50 -4.75 12.70
CA ALA A 14 1.53 -4.38 13.67
C ALA A 14 2.93 -4.55 13.05
N LEU A 15 3.82 -3.60 13.32
CA LEU A 15 5.24 -3.76 12.99
C LEU A 15 5.83 -4.88 13.86
N PRO A 16 6.77 -5.68 13.32
CA PRO A 16 7.42 -6.73 14.10
C PRO A 16 8.23 -6.12 15.27
N PRO A 17 8.43 -6.85 16.39
CA PRO A 17 9.12 -6.32 17.57
C PRO A 17 10.53 -5.78 17.30
N HIS A 18 11.25 -6.38 16.36
CA HIS A 18 12.62 -6.02 15.98
C HIS A 18 12.64 -5.21 14.67
N PHE A 19 11.60 -4.41 14.43
CA PHE A 19 11.52 -3.57 13.24
C PHE A 19 12.62 -2.51 13.22
N VAL A 20 13.39 -2.47 12.14
CA VAL A 20 14.36 -1.41 11.86
C VAL A 20 13.77 -0.46 10.82
N ARG A 21 13.62 0.80 11.20
CA ARG A 21 13.18 1.87 10.30
C ARG A 21 14.25 2.13 9.24
N ARG A 22 13.81 2.12 7.97
CA ARG A 22 14.68 2.34 6.80
C ARG A 22 14.51 3.76 6.28
N GLN A 23 15.14 4.72 6.97
CA GLN A 23 14.94 6.17 6.72
C GLN A 23 15.16 6.56 5.25
N ARG A 24 16.19 6.00 4.59
CA ARG A 24 16.46 6.24 3.16
C ARG A 24 15.25 5.94 2.26
N LEU A 25 14.47 4.90 2.59
CA LEU A 25 13.28 4.53 1.82
C LEU A 25 12.09 5.43 2.12
N LEU A 26 11.95 5.88 3.37
CA LEU A 26 10.94 6.88 3.74
C LEU A 26 11.21 8.20 3.01
N ASP A 27 12.46 8.65 2.97
CA ASP A 27 12.84 9.88 2.29
C ASP A 27 12.49 9.83 0.79
N LEU A 28 12.68 8.67 0.13
CA LEU A 28 12.27 8.45 -1.26
C LEU A 28 10.75 8.57 -1.42
N LEU A 29 9.96 8.01 -0.51
CA LEU A 29 8.49 8.11 -0.55
C LEU A 29 8.00 9.55 -0.27
N HIS A 30 8.64 10.29 0.65
CA HIS A 30 8.28 11.69 0.93
C HIS A 30 8.66 12.65 -0.19
N GLN A 31 9.76 12.39 -0.89
CA GLN A 31 10.20 13.22 -2.02
C GLN A 31 9.36 12.98 -3.28
N ALA A 32 8.66 11.85 -3.37
CA ALA A 32 7.79 11.54 -4.48
C ALA A 32 6.59 12.50 -4.54
N ARG A 33 6.50 13.27 -5.64
CA ARG A 33 5.36 14.16 -5.93
C ARG A 33 4.20 13.44 -6.62
N SER A 34 4.36 12.14 -6.84
CA SER A 34 3.42 11.26 -7.50
C SER A 34 2.21 10.98 -6.61
N GLN A 35 1.02 10.92 -7.21
CA GLN A 35 -0.20 10.47 -6.53
C GLN A 35 -0.23 8.95 -6.35
N LEU A 36 0.51 8.19 -7.18
CA LEU A 36 0.66 6.76 -7.04
C LEU A 36 2.11 6.41 -6.67
N LEU A 37 2.26 5.86 -5.47
CA LEU A 37 3.52 5.33 -4.96
C LEU A 37 3.50 3.81 -5.06
N ALA A 38 4.64 3.23 -5.41
CA ALA A 38 4.78 1.80 -5.65
C ALA A 38 5.88 1.21 -4.78
N VAL A 39 5.58 0.12 -4.07
CA VAL A 39 6.57 -0.69 -3.36
C VAL A 39 6.46 -2.11 -3.89
N VAL A 40 7.38 -2.47 -4.79
CA VAL A 40 7.31 -3.72 -5.56
C VAL A 40 8.53 -4.59 -5.33
N ALA A 41 8.31 -5.77 -4.75
CA ALA A 41 9.35 -6.76 -4.47
C ALA A 41 8.77 -8.14 -4.16
N PRO A 42 9.58 -9.22 -4.23
CA PRO A 42 9.17 -10.55 -3.78
C PRO A 42 8.75 -10.62 -2.29
N ALA A 43 8.24 -11.77 -1.87
CA ALA A 43 7.91 -12.02 -0.46
C ALA A 43 9.16 -11.88 0.43
N GLY A 44 8.98 -11.42 1.68
CA GLY A 44 10.08 -11.28 2.65
C GLY A 44 10.87 -9.97 2.57
N TYR A 45 10.70 -9.14 1.55
CA TYR A 45 11.44 -7.86 1.40
C TYR A 45 10.95 -6.72 2.32
N GLY A 46 9.94 -6.96 3.16
CA GLY A 46 9.42 -5.99 4.11
C GLY A 46 8.56 -4.87 3.50
N LYS A 47 7.90 -5.12 2.37
CA LYS A 47 7.00 -4.14 1.70
C LYS A 47 5.90 -3.62 2.62
N THR A 48 5.16 -4.54 3.25
CA THR A 48 4.11 -4.23 4.22
C THR A 48 4.67 -3.43 5.41
N CYS A 49 5.88 -3.77 5.88
CA CYS A 49 6.53 -3.02 6.95
C CYS A 49 6.89 -1.59 6.52
N LEU A 50 7.46 -1.41 5.31
CA LEU A 50 7.77 -0.08 4.78
C LEU A 50 6.50 0.75 4.56
N ALA A 51 5.46 0.17 3.99
CA ALA A 51 4.17 0.84 3.77
C ALA A 51 3.53 1.26 5.10
N ARG A 52 3.59 0.37 6.12
CA ARG A 52 3.10 0.65 7.47
C ARG A 52 3.89 1.76 8.15
N ASP A 53 5.22 1.71 8.04
CA ASP A 53 6.13 2.70 8.62
C ASP A 53 5.97 4.07 7.95
N PHE A 54 5.86 4.10 6.62
CA PHE A 54 5.52 5.31 5.87
C PHE A 54 4.18 5.90 6.33
N LEU A 55 3.15 5.08 6.49
CA LEU A 55 1.85 5.54 6.98
C LEU A 55 1.91 6.12 8.40
N ASP A 56 2.86 5.70 9.26
CA ASP A 56 3.09 6.32 10.57
C ASP A 56 3.76 7.69 10.50
N THR A 57 4.48 7.99 9.42
CA THR A 57 5.10 9.32 9.22
C THR A 57 4.13 10.37 8.67
N VAL A 58 2.97 9.93 8.17
CA VAL A 58 1.94 10.78 7.60
C VAL A 58 1.10 11.41 8.71
N SER A 59 0.99 12.75 8.72
CA SER A 59 0.25 13.50 9.74
C SER A 59 -1.21 13.82 9.36
N HIS A 60 -1.62 13.55 8.13
CA HIS A 60 -2.96 13.81 7.61
C HIS A 60 -3.82 12.53 7.59
N HIS A 61 -4.93 12.50 6.84
CA HIS A 61 -5.82 11.33 6.81
C HIS A 61 -5.11 10.08 6.29
N ARG A 62 -5.23 8.97 7.04
CA ARG A 62 -4.58 7.69 6.76
C ARG A 62 -5.62 6.61 6.58
N ALA A 63 -5.50 5.83 5.52
CA ALA A 63 -6.31 4.66 5.27
C ALA A 63 -5.44 3.47 4.89
N TRP A 64 -5.90 2.28 5.24
CA TRP A 64 -5.22 1.03 4.92
C TRP A 64 -6.24 0.04 4.39
N LEU A 65 -5.85 -0.73 3.38
CA LEU A 65 -6.62 -1.88 2.90
C LEU A 65 -5.65 -2.99 2.52
N THR A 66 -5.69 -4.08 3.28
CA THR A 66 -5.07 -5.36 2.92
C THR A 66 -6.01 -6.09 1.97
N LEU A 67 -5.57 -6.28 0.73
CA LEU A 67 -6.35 -6.97 -0.30
C LEU A 67 -6.29 -8.50 -0.10
N ASP A 68 -7.40 -9.16 -0.38
CA ASP A 68 -7.52 -10.62 -0.45
C ASP A 68 -8.26 -11.06 -1.73
N GLU A 69 -8.44 -12.37 -1.92
CA GLU A 69 -9.09 -12.90 -3.12
C GLU A 69 -10.54 -12.44 -3.28
N SER A 70 -11.23 -12.03 -2.21
CA SER A 70 -12.61 -11.57 -2.30
C SER A 70 -12.72 -10.21 -2.99
N ASP A 71 -11.65 -9.39 -2.95
CA ASP A 71 -11.60 -8.09 -3.63
C ASP A 71 -11.47 -8.22 -5.17
N CYS A 72 -11.32 -9.43 -5.70
CA CYS A 72 -11.48 -9.66 -7.14
C CYS A 72 -12.92 -9.40 -7.61
N ASP A 73 -13.90 -9.46 -6.70
CA ASP A 73 -15.27 -9.00 -6.94
C ASP A 73 -15.32 -7.45 -6.82
N PRO A 74 -15.71 -6.73 -7.89
CA PRO A 74 -15.76 -5.27 -7.87
C PRO A 74 -16.65 -4.69 -6.77
N ALA A 75 -17.77 -5.34 -6.44
CA ALA A 75 -18.67 -4.88 -5.40
C ALA A 75 -18.04 -5.04 -4.00
N VAL A 76 -17.29 -6.13 -3.78
CA VAL A 76 -16.52 -6.31 -2.54
C VAL A 76 -15.44 -5.24 -2.45
N LEU A 77 -14.63 -5.07 -3.50
CA LEU A 77 -13.56 -4.06 -3.51
C LEU A 77 -14.09 -2.65 -3.27
N ALA A 78 -15.18 -2.24 -3.91
CA ALA A 78 -15.76 -0.92 -3.72
C ALA A 78 -16.21 -0.70 -2.26
N ARG A 79 -16.82 -1.70 -1.62
CA ARG A 79 -17.16 -1.66 -0.19
C ARG A 79 -15.91 -1.64 0.70
N SER A 80 -14.89 -2.43 0.38
CA SER A 80 -13.63 -2.46 1.10
C SER A 80 -12.91 -1.09 1.06
N LEU A 81 -12.90 -0.43 -0.11
CA LEU A 81 -12.36 0.93 -0.28
C LEU A 81 -13.13 1.96 0.53
N LEU A 82 -14.47 1.91 0.47
CA LEU A 82 -15.32 2.77 1.29
C LEU A 82 -15.02 2.58 2.78
N GLY A 83 -14.96 1.32 3.23
CA GLY A 83 -14.66 0.98 4.63
C GLY A 83 -13.26 1.40 5.07
N ALA A 84 -12.27 1.33 4.19
CA ALA A 84 -10.91 1.75 4.47
C ALA A 84 -10.78 3.27 4.65
N VAL A 85 -11.51 4.05 3.84
CA VAL A 85 -11.36 5.51 3.80
C VAL A 85 -12.33 6.22 4.74
N LEU A 86 -13.59 5.78 4.80
CA LEU A 86 -14.64 6.41 5.59
C LEU A 86 -14.94 5.66 6.91
N GLY A 87 -14.32 4.49 7.10
CA GLY A 87 -14.47 3.65 8.28
C GLY A 87 -15.41 2.46 8.06
N PRO A 88 -15.27 1.37 8.83
CA PRO A 88 -15.97 0.09 8.60
C PRO A 88 -17.49 0.17 8.78
N GLY A 89 -18.02 1.24 9.36
CA GLY A 89 -19.45 1.50 9.49
C GLY A 89 -20.07 2.26 8.31
N ALA A 90 -19.27 2.68 7.32
CA ALA A 90 -19.75 3.39 6.15
C ALA A 90 -20.75 2.52 5.36
N GLN A 91 -21.93 3.07 5.11
CA GLN A 91 -23.00 2.37 4.42
C GLN A 91 -22.77 2.47 2.91
N ALA A 92 -22.65 1.32 2.26
CA ALA A 92 -22.77 1.27 0.81
C ALA A 92 -24.27 1.32 0.46
N GLY A 93 -24.67 2.30 -0.34
CA GLY A 93 -26.01 2.30 -0.92
C GLY A 93 -26.19 1.11 -1.88
N ASP A 94 -27.44 0.85 -2.27
CA ASP A 94 -27.75 -0.10 -3.35
C ASP A 94 -27.43 0.55 -4.71
N VAL A 95 -26.14 0.69 -4.99
CA VAL A 95 -25.60 1.34 -6.18
C VAL A 95 -24.54 0.45 -6.83
N SER A 96 -24.23 0.73 -8.09
CA SER A 96 -23.18 0.00 -8.78
C SER A 96 -21.80 0.24 -8.13
N PRO A 97 -20.84 -0.70 -8.27
CA PRO A 97 -19.49 -0.51 -7.73
C PRO A 97 -18.78 0.75 -8.25
N HIS A 98 -19.06 1.14 -9.49
CA HIS A 98 -18.51 2.36 -10.08
C HIS A 98 -19.10 3.63 -9.44
N GLU A 99 -20.42 3.66 -9.23
CA GLU A 99 -21.07 4.77 -8.53
C GLU A 99 -20.61 4.86 -7.08
N LEU A 100 -20.35 3.72 -6.42
CA LEU A 100 -19.82 3.74 -5.06
C LEU A 100 -18.40 4.33 -5.00
N VAL A 101 -17.55 4.05 -5.99
CA VAL A 101 -16.24 4.69 -6.12
C VAL A 101 -16.37 6.18 -6.42
N ASP A 102 -17.35 6.60 -7.22
CA ASP A 102 -17.61 8.03 -7.47
C ASP A 102 -18.09 8.76 -6.21
N GLN A 103 -18.96 8.12 -5.41
CA GLN A 103 -19.40 8.63 -4.12
C GLN A 103 -18.25 8.73 -3.12
N LEU A 104 -17.33 7.75 -3.13
CA LEU A 104 -16.11 7.80 -2.33
C LEU A 104 -15.21 8.96 -2.76
N LEU A 105 -14.98 9.13 -4.07
CA LEU A 105 -14.20 10.24 -4.64
C LEU A 105 -14.73 11.61 -4.20
N ALA A 106 -16.05 11.79 -4.17
CA ALA A 106 -16.71 13.02 -3.72
C ALA A 106 -16.56 13.29 -2.21
N GLN A 107 -16.24 12.27 -1.42
CA GLN A 107 -16.13 12.33 0.05
C GLN A 107 -14.70 12.11 0.55
N LEU A 108 -13.70 12.10 -0.35
CA LEU A 108 -12.32 11.86 0.04
C LEU A 108 -11.86 12.91 1.06
N PRO A 109 -11.30 12.48 2.21
CA PRO A 109 -10.70 13.41 3.14
C PRO A 109 -9.54 14.16 2.49
N GLN A 110 -9.42 15.46 2.79
CA GLN A 110 -8.31 16.25 2.30
C GLN A 110 -6.98 15.66 2.78
N GLY A 111 -6.04 15.53 1.86
CA GLY A 111 -4.71 15.00 2.13
C GLY A 111 -4.60 13.49 2.16
N LEU A 112 -5.67 12.69 1.99
CA LEU A 112 -5.65 11.24 2.21
C LEU A 112 -4.41 10.51 1.65
N THR A 113 -3.74 9.72 2.50
CA THR A 113 -2.83 8.65 2.08
C THR A 113 -3.51 7.29 2.30
N LEU A 114 -3.80 6.59 1.21
CA LEU A 114 -4.36 5.24 1.21
C LEU A 114 -3.27 4.22 0.88
N VAL A 115 -3.09 3.21 1.72
CA VAL A 115 -2.25 2.05 1.43
C VAL A 115 -3.10 0.89 0.92
N LEU A 116 -2.72 0.34 -0.23
CA LEU A 116 -3.23 -0.92 -0.77
C LEU A 116 -2.13 -1.98 -0.64
N ASP A 117 -2.25 -2.84 0.37
CA ASP A 117 -1.28 -3.92 0.61
C ASP A 117 -1.73 -5.24 -0.02
N SER A 118 -0.77 -6.13 -0.30
CA SER A 118 -0.99 -7.40 -1.00
C SER A 118 -1.63 -7.24 -2.39
N PHE A 119 -1.18 -6.24 -3.15
CA PHE A 119 -1.75 -5.89 -4.45
C PHE A 119 -1.79 -7.03 -5.48
N GLU A 120 -0.86 -7.99 -5.38
CA GLU A 120 -0.85 -9.17 -6.25
C GLU A 120 -2.15 -9.99 -6.22
N ARG A 121 -2.99 -9.85 -5.18
CA ARG A 121 -4.27 -10.54 -5.06
C ARG A 121 -5.27 -10.15 -6.15
N LEU A 122 -5.11 -8.96 -6.75
CA LEU A 122 -5.95 -8.49 -7.86
C LEU A 122 -5.39 -8.85 -9.25
N ALA A 123 -4.35 -9.67 -9.34
CA ALA A 123 -3.79 -10.07 -10.62
C ALA A 123 -4.85 -10.78 -11.48
N GLY A 124 -5.06 -10.29 -12.71
CA GLY A 124 -6.07 -10.81 -13.64
C GLY A 124 -7.52 -10.41 -13.33
N ALA A 125 -7.78 -9.65 -12.26
CA ALA A 125 -9.12 -9.20 -11.90
C ALA A 125 -9.49 -7.86 -12.60
N ASP A 126 -9.65 -7.88 -13.93
CA ASP A 126 -9.79 -6.66 -14.74
C ASP A 126 -10.92 -5.73 -14.32
N ARG A 127 -12.04 -6.27 -13.86
CA ARG A 127 -13.19 -5.47 -13.39
C ARG A 127 -12.86 -4.73 -12.08
N ALA A 128 -12.21 -5.40 -11.14
CA ALA A 128 -11.75 -4.81 -9.88
C ALA A 128 -10.65 -3.77 -10.13
N LEU A 129 -9.68 -4.11 -10.99
CA LEU A 129 -8.64 -3.18 -11.43
C LEU A 129 -9.23 -1.96 -12.15
N GLY A 130 -10.33 -2.11 -12.89
CA GLY A 130 -11.07 -1.01 -13.51
C GLY A 130 -11.56 0.03 -12.50
N LEU A 131 -12.00 -0.41 -11.31
CA LEU A 131 -12.38 0.48 -10.21
C LEU A 131 -11.18 1.26 -9.66
N LEU A 132 -10.04 0.58 -9.44
CA LEU A 132 -8.83 1.25 -8.94
C LEU A 132 -8.27 2.24 -9.96
N ARG A 133 -8.28 1.90 -11.26
CA ARG A 133 -7.89 2.83 -12.31
C ARG A 133 -8.78 4.07 -12.33
N ARG A 134 -10.10 3.91 -12.11
CA ARG A 134 -11.03 5.03 -11.97
C ARG A 134 -10.72 5.89 -10.75
N LEU A 135 -10.51 5.27 -9.58
CA LEU A 135 -10.13 5.98 -8.35
C LEU A 135 -8.86 6.80 -8.56
N LEU A 136 -7.83 6.21 -9.17
CA LEU A 136 -6.54 6.87 -9.45
C LEU A 136 -6.67 8.00 -10.47
N ALA A 137 -7.45 7.81 -11.54
CA ALA A 137 -7.63 8.81 -12.59
C ALA A 137 -8.35 10.09 -12.10
N HIS A 138 -9.11 9.99 -11.01
CA HIS A 138 -9.87 11.09 -10.43
C HIS A 138 -9.40 11.48 -9.03
N LEU A 139 -8.25 10.95 -8.59
CA LEU A 139 -7.72 11.23 -7.26
C LEU A 139 -7.34 12.73 -7.15
N PRO A 140 -7.78 13.46 -6.11
CA PRO A 140 -7.37 14.85 -5.90
C PRO A 140 -5.85 14.97 -5.71
N ALA A 141 -5.24 16.03 -6.23
CA ALA A 141 -3.77 16.24 -6.17
C ALA A 141 -3.19 16.26 -4.74
N SER A 142 -4.01 16.53 -3.73
CA SER A 142 -3.62 16.45 -2.31
C SER A 142 -3.53 15.03 -1.76
N CYS A 143 -4.07 14.04 -2.47
CA CYS A 143 -4.18 12.67 -1.99
C CYS A 143 -3.17 11.76 -2.70
N GLN A 144 -2.75 10.70 -2.00
CA GLN A 144 -1.81 9.70 -2.48
C GLN A 144 -2.32 8.29 -2.22
N VAL A 145 -2.01 7.38 -3.13
CA VAL A 145 -2.21 5.94 -3.00
C VAL A 145 -0.84 5.27 -3.04
N LEU A 146 -0.51 4.51 -2.00
CA LEU A 146 0.66 3.64 -1.99
C LEU A 146 0.21 2.21 -2.23
N VAL A 147 0.75 1.58 -3.26
CA VAL A 147 0.51 0.18 -3.60
C VAL A 147 1.72 -0.65 -3.20
N ALA A 148 1.52 -1.65 -2.35
CA ALA A 148 2.52 -2.61 -1.96
C ALA A 148 2.17 -4.01 -2.49
N GLY A 149 3.09 -4.61 -3.25
CA GLY A 149 2.83 -5.92 -3.85
C GLY A 149 4.02 -6.54 -4.57
N ARG A 150 3.80 -7.64 -5.27
CA ARG A 150 4.86 -8.35 -6.02
C ARG A 150 5.07 -7.83 -7.43
N SER A 151 4.04 -7.23 -8.03
CA SER A 151 4.05 -6.69 -9.40
C SER A 151 3.03 -5.56 -9.50
N LEU A 152 3.25 -4.65 -10.45
CA LEU A 152 2.32 -3.59 -10.85
C LEU A 152 1.83 -3.72 -12.29
N ASP A 153 2.10 -4.83 -12.99
CA ASP A 153 1.79 -5.02 -14.41
C ASP A 153 0.33 -4.61 -14.74
N SER A 154 -0.59 -4.89 -13.82
CA SER A 154 -2.01 -4.55 -13.88
C SER A 154 -2.34 -3.04 -13.85
N LEU A 155 -1.47 -2.19 -13.32
CA LEU A 155 -1.66 -0.74 -13.18
C LEU A 155 -0.64 0.10 -13.96
N GLU A 156 0.46 -0.49 -14.42
CA GLU A 156 1.55 0.22 -15.12
C GLU A 156 1.04 1.08 -16.29
N ALA A 157 0.17 0.53 -17.14
CA ALA A 157 -0.35 1.28 -18.29
C ALA A 157 -1.20 2.51 -17.89
N ALA A 158 -1.90 2.46 -16.75
CA ALA A 158 -2.67 3.58 -16.24
C ALA A 158 -1.77 4.61 -15.54
N ALA A 159 -0.81 4.13 -14.76
CA ALA A 159 0.15 4.94 -13.99
C ALA A 159 1.15 5.69 -14.89
N LEU A 160 1.64 5.05 -15.95
CA LEU A 160 2.56 5.67 -16.91
C LEU A 160 1.88 6.78 -17.73
N ARG A 161 0.57 6.67 -17.97
CA ARG A 161 -0.20 7.67 -18.71
C ARG A 161 -0.42 8.97 -17.94
N THR A 162 -0.46 8.91 -16.61
CA THR A 162 -0.63 10.11 -15.77
C THR A 162 0.69 10.76 -15.39
N GLY A 163 1.83 10.08 -15.58
CA GLY A 163 3.15 10.59 -15.17
C GLY A 163 3.32 10.66 -13.64
N GLN A 164 2.51 9.91 -12.90
CA GLN A 164 2.37 10.00 -11.44
C GLN A 164 2.81 8.73 -10.73
N LEU A 165 3.84 8.05 -11.26
CA LEU A 165 4.37 6.84 -10.65
C LEU A 165 5.77 7.11 -10.10
N SER A 166 5.94 6.88 -8.79
CA SER A 166 7.26 6.78 -8.16
C SER A 166 7.35 5.45 -7.44
N GLY A 167 8.42 4.70 -7.68
CA GLY A 167 8.53 3.31 -7.24
C GLY A 167 9.81 3.02 -6.47
N ILE A 168 9.67 2.16 -5.46
CA ILE A 168 10.74 1.48 -4.75
C ILE A 168 10.70 0.02 -5.18
N GLY A 169 11.78 -0.43 -5.82
CA GLY A 169 11.92 -1.79 -6.32
C GLY A 169 12.64 -2.72 -5.35
N ALA A 170 12.82 -3.98 -5.77
CA ALA A 170 13.55 -4.98 -5.00
C ALA A 170 15.01 -4.58 -4.70
N SER A 171 15.67 -3.86 -5.61
CA SER A 171 17.03 -3.34 -5.41
C SER A 171 17.09 -2.29 -4.32
N ASP A 172 16.10 -1.39 -4.27
CA ASP A 172 16.03 -0.35 -3.24
C ASP A 172 15.71 -0.95 -1.87
N LEU A 173 14.85 -1.98 -1.84
CA LEU A 173 14.44 -2.70 -0.62
C LEU A 173 15.48 -3.65 -0.03
N ARG A 174 16.64 -3.86 -0.68
CA ARG A 174 17.71 -4.63 -0.04
C ARG A 174 18.22 -3.87 1.18
N CYS A 175 18.41 -4.60 2.28
CA CYS A 175 19.01 -4.02 3.47
C CYS A 175 20.45 -3.58 3.15
N THR A 176 20.81 -2.39 3.59
CA THR A 176 22.21 -1.98 3.64
C THR A 176 22.91 -2.70 4.79
N ALA A 177 24.25 -2.78 4.76
CA ALA A 177 25.02 -3.38 5.85
C ALA A 177 24.68 -2.74 7.22
N GLY A 178 24.45 -1.43 7.27
CA GLY A 178 24.03 -0.73 8.50
C GLY A 178 22.63 -1.15 8.99
N GLU A 179 21.70 -1.41 8.09
CA GLU A 179 20.37 -1.93 8.43
C GLU A 179 20.44 -3.40 8.89
N VAL A 180 21.29 -4.22 8.27
CA VAL A 180 21.55 -5.60 8.71
C VAL A 180 22.13 -5.63 10.13
N LEU A 181 23.12 -4.78 10.40
CA LEU A 181 23.70 -4.64 11.74
C LEU A 181 22.68 -4.16 12.78
N SER A 182 21.81 -3.21 12.39
CA SER A 182 20.74 -2.72 13.26
C SER A 182 19.69 -3.81 13.55
N LEU A 183 19.38 -4.64 12.57
CA LEU A 183 18.47 -5.79 12.71
C LEU A 183 19.06 -6.82 13.68
N ALA A 184 20.33 -7.18 13.50
CA ALA A 184 21.03 -8.11 14.38
C ALA A 184 21.08 -7.58 15.83
N ALA A 185 21.42 -6.30 16.01
CA ALA A 185 21.39 -5.67 17.32
C ALA A 185 19.99 -5.68 17.94
N ALA A 186 18.94 -5.46 17.14
CA ALA A 186 17.56 -5.48 17.61
C ALA A 186 17.11 -6.89 18.03
N THR A 187 17.59 -7.96 17.38
CA THR A 187 17.29 -9.36 17.71
C THR A 187 18.19 -9.95 18.81
N GLY A 188 19.20 -9.21 19.26
CA GLY A 188 20.18 -9.68 20.25
C GLY A 188 21.30 -10.54 19.66
N GLU A 189 21.43 -10.58 18.32
CA GLU A 189 22.50 -11.27 17.61
C GLU A 189 23.66 -10.30 17.31
N SER A 190 24.91 -10.76 17.47
CA SER A 190 26.09 -9.99 17.08
C SER A 190 26.58 -10.47 15.72
N LEU A 191 26.33 -9.69 14.67
CA LEU A 191 26.94 -9.89 13.35
C LEU A 191 28.12 -8.93 13.22
N ASP A 192 29.25 -9.45 12.72
CA ASP A 192 30.37 -8.59 12.37
C ASP A 192 30.05 -7.79 11.08
N PRO A 193 30.72 -6.65 10.85
CA PRO A 193 30.46 -5.82 9.67
C PRO A 193 30.76 -6.52 8.34
N ALA A 194 31.61 -7.55 8.34
CA ALA A 194 32.00 -8.30 7.14
C ALA A 194 30.91 -9.30 6.72
N GLY A 195 30.28 -9.99 7.66
CA GLY A 195 29.13 -10.86 7.45
C GLY A 195 27.87 -10.09 7.04
N ALA A 196 27.71 -8.86 7.54
CA ALA A 196 26.61 -7.97 7.14
C ALA A 196 26.73 -7.43 5.69
N GLN A 197 27.94 -7.40 5.12
CA GLN A 197 28.17 -7.02 3.70
C GLN A 197 28.00 -8.18 2.72
N ALA A 198 27.99 -9.42 3.21
CA ALA A 198 27.90 -10.64 2.40
C ALA A 198 26.47 -11.16 2.18
N LEU A 199 25.47 -10.56 2.86
CA LEU A 199 24.04 -10.84 2.78
C LEU A 199 23.32 -9.82 1.87
#